data_AF-A0A1I7A9X1-F1
#
_entry.id   AF-A0A1I7A9X1-F1
#
_cell.length_a   1.000
_cell.length_b   1.000
_cell.length_c   1.000
_cell.angle_alpha   90.00
_cell.angle_beta   90.00
_cell.angle_gamma   90.00
#
_symmetry.space_group_name_H-M   'P 1'
#
loop_
_entity.id
_entity.type
_entity.pdbx_description
1 polymer ?
#
loop_
_entity_poly.entity_id
_entity_poly.type
_entity_poly.pdbx_seq_one_letter_code
_entity_poly.pdbx_strand_id
1 'polypeptide(L)'
;MSTESRPRFPWPWLVPSLVLLVGMSAWGAAVYPELPETVPQHIGPGGVDAWARKSVGSAFVPVFLYIATTVLFAGAAFAVARTDPENELPSAARTGAVKRPATGASAVRQARAVLVLNAALGTALLPLCAVQWRTTRTAEVGWWPLPVFLVLFVAGLVPLFVAARRDRVEKRRTTR
;
A
#
# COMPACT_ATOMS: atom_id res chain seq x y z
N MET A 1 9.53 35.22 13.56
CA MET A 1 8.86 33.93 13.28
C MET A 1 9.48 33.35 12.03
N SER A 2 10.41 32.42 12.16
CA SER A 2 10.92 31.66 11.02
C SER A 2 9.76 30.89 10.40
N THR A 3 9.43 31.22 9.15
CA THR A 3 8.53 30.44 8.30
C THR A 3 9.23 29.12 7.98
N GLU A 4 9.29 28.22 8.95
CA GLU A 4 9.85 26.89 8.73
C GLU A 4 8.92 26.19 7.74
N SER A 5 9.43 25.96 6.53
CA SER A 5 8.64 25.42 5.44
C SER A 5 8.08 24.07 5.86
N ARG A 6 6.76 23.95 5.98
CA ARG A 6 6.09 22.69 6.30
C ARG A 6 6.67 21.55 5.46
N PRO A 7 6.88 20.35 6.03
CA PRO A 7 7.46 19.25 5.29
C PRO A 7 6.66 18.97 4.02
N ARG A 8 7.31 19.02 2.85
CA ARG A 8 6.65 18.75 1.57
C ARG A 8 6.30 17.26 1.50
N PHE A 9 5.13 16.95 0.96
CA PHE A 9 4.71 15.57 0.72
C PHE A 9 5.73 14.86 -0.18
N PRO A 10 6.15 13.61 0.14
CA PRO A 10 7.21 12.91 -0.58
C PRO A 10 6.70 12.29 -1.90
N TRP A 11 6.28 13.13 -2.86
CA TRP A 11 5.73 12.70 -4.16
C TRP A 11 6.55 11.62 -4.89
N PRO A 12 7.90 11.65 -4.93
CA PRO A 12 8.67 10.61 -5.61
C PRO A 12 8.43 9.20 -5.07
N TRP A 13 8.00 9.07 -3.81
CA TRP A 13 7.73 7.78 -3.18
C TRP A 13 6.38 7.17 -3.58
N LEU A 14 5.50 7.95 -4.24
CA LEU A 14 4.27 7.44 -4.83
C LEU A 14 4.52 6.80 -6.22
N VAL A 15 5.61 7.18 -6.90
CA VAL A 15 5.95 6.72 -8.25
C VAL A 15 5.94 5.19 -8.39
N PRO A 16 6.54 4.39 -7.48
CA PRO A 16 6.51 2.93 -7.62
C PRO A 16 5.07 2.37 -7.64
N SER A 17 4.17 2.95 -6.85
CA SER A 17 2.76 2.51 -6.83
C SER A 17 2.04 2.87 -8.13
N LEU A 18 2.31 4.05 -8.69
CA LEU A 18 1.73 4.46 -9.97
C LEU A 18 2.24 3.60 -11.13
N VAL A 19 3.54 3.28 -11.14
CA VAL A 19 4.14 2.39 -12.14
C VAL A 19 3.50 1.00 -12.07
N LEU A 20 3.35 0.43 -10.86
CA LEU A 20 2.66 -0.85 -10.67
C LEU A 20 1.21 -0.79 -11.14
N LEU A 21 0.48 0.27 -10.79
CA LEU A 21 -0.91 0.43 -11.18
C LEU A 21 -1.07 0.49 -12.71
N VAL A 22 -0.23 1.28 -13.38
CA VAL A 22 -0.21 1.37 -14.85
C VAL A 22 0.18 0.02 -15.46
N GLY A 23 1.22 -0.63 -14.92
CA GLY A 23 1.68 -1.94 -15.40
C GLY A 23 0.62 -3.03 -15.28
N MET A 24 -0.05 -3.13 -14.12
CA MET A 24 -1.15 -4.06 -13.91
C MET A 24 -2.32 -3.75 -14.85
N SER A 25 -2.68 -2.47 -15.00
CA SER A 25 -3.78 -2.07 -15.88
C SER A 25 -3.49 -2.41 -17.35
N ALA A 26 -2.27 -2.12 -17.81
CA ALA A 26 -1.82 -2.43 -19.17
C ALA A 26 -1.75 -3.93 -19.42
N TRP A 27 -1.21 -4.70 -18.49
CA TRP A 27 -1.16 -6.16 -18.58
C TRP A 27 -2.58 -6.76 -18.64
N GLY A 28 -3.46 -6.36 -17.72
CA GLY A 28 -4.85 -6.81 -17.72
C GLY A 28 -5.57 -6.46 -19.01
N ALA A 29 -5.39 -5.23 -19.53
CA ALA A 29 -5.98 -4.79 -20.79
C ALA A 29 -5.50 -5.59 -22.00
N ALA A 30 -4.21 -5.93 -22.04
CA ALA A 30 -3.64 -6.74 -23.11
C ALA A 30 -4.19 -8.18 -23.13
N VAL A 31 -4.39 -8.79 -21.95
CA VAL A 31 -4.87 -10.17 -21.83
C VAL A 31 -6.40 -10.27 -21.89
N TYR A 32 -7.11 -9.20 -21.54
CA TYR A 32 -8.57 -9.20 -21.44
C TYR A 32 -9.32 -9.80 -22.65
N PRO A 33 -8.94 -9.55 -23.92
CA PRO A 33 -9.60 -10.16 -25.08
C PRO A 33 -9.56 -11.69 -25.05
N GLU A 34 -8.44 -12.26 -24.61
CA GLU A 34 -8.16 -13.71 -24.60
C GLU A 34 -8.72 -14.43 -23.37
N LEU A 35 -9.22 -13.70 -22.38
CA LEU A 35 -9.79 -14.31 -21.18
C LEU A 35 -11.03 -15.17 -21.52
N PRO A 36 -11.19 -16.32 -20.84
CA PRO A 36 -12.38 -17.16 -20.98
C PRO A 36 -13.65 -16.44 -20.52
N GLU A 37 -14.82 -16.95 -20.93
CA GLU A 37 -16.15 -16.41 -20.57
C GLU A 37 -16.42 -16.35 -19.06
N THR A 38 -15.64 -17.07 -18.26
CA THR A 38 -15.69 -17.03 -16.80
C THR A 38 -14.30 -16.87 -16.21
N VAL A 39 -14.17 -15.98 -15.23
CA VAL A 39 -12.92 -15.67 -14.51
C VAL A 39 -13.04 -16.07 -13.04
N PRO A 40 -11.91 -16.30 -12.34
CA PRO A 40 -11.94 -16.58 -10.90
C PRO A 40 -12.66 -15.47 -10.13
N GLN A 41 -13.53 -15.86 -9.20
CA GLN A 41 -14.22 -14.94 -8.29
C GLN A 41 -13.72 -15.11 -6.85
N HIS A 42 -13.42 -16.34 -6.45
CA HIS A 42 -12.83 -16.66 -5.16
C HIS A 42 -11.75 -17.74 -5.34
N ILE A 43 -10.69 -17.62 -4.55
CA ILE A 43 -9.55 -18.55 -4.55
C ILE A 43 -9.38 -19.01 -3.11
N GLY A 44 -9.78 -20.24 -2.84
CA GLY A 44 -9.62 -20.91 -1.55
C GLY A 44 -8.34 -21.74 -1.46
N PRO A 45 -8.14 -22.46 -0.34
CA PRO A 45 -6.95 -23.31 -0.13
C PRO A 45 -6.76 -24.42 -1.18
N GLY A 46 -7.85 -24.86 -1.82
CA GLY A 46 -7.84 -25.86 -2.89
C GLY A 46 -7.77 -25.29 -4.31
N GLY A 47 -7.63 -23.96 -4.47
CA GLY A 47 -7.66 -23.28 -5.76
C GLY A 47 -8.96 -22.49 -5.98
N VAL A 48 -9.34 -22.28 -7.24
CA VAL A 48 -10.55 -21.53 -7.60
C VAL A 48 -11.79 -22.35 -7.29
N ASP A 49 -12.57 -21.90 -6.31
CA ASP A 49 -13.81 -22.55 -5.85
C ASP A 49 -15.08 -21.75 -6.26
N ALA A 50 -14.93 -20.52 -6.74
CA ALA A 50 -16.02 -19.72 -7.33
C ALA A 50 -15.60 -19.01 -8.61
N TRP A 51 -16.54 -18.88 -9.55
CA TRP A 51 -16.34 -18.31 -10.89
C TRP A 51 -17.38 -17.23 -11.19
N ALA A 52 -16.95 -16.14 -11.81
CA ALA A 52 -17.82 -15.06 -12.28
C ALA A 52 -17.81 -14.98 -13.80
N ARG A 53 -18.90 -14.48 -14.42
CA ARG A 53 -18.89 -14.14 -15.85
C ARG A 53 -17.82 -13.08 -16.14
N LYS A 54 -17.17 -13.19 -17.30
CA LYS A 54 -16.20 -12.21 -17.79
C LYS A 54 -16.87 -10.84 -17.94
N SER A 55 -16.27 -9.86 -17.30
CA SER A 55 -16.60 -8.45 -17.40
C SER A 55 -15.39 -7.65 -16.95
N VAL A 56 -15.36 -6.35 -17.23
CA VAL A 56 -14.32 -5.47 -16.70
C VAL A 56 -14.33 -5.49 -15.17
N GLY A 57 -15.53 -5.48 -14.56
CA GLY A 57 -15.70 -5.53 -13.11
C GLY A 57 -15.07 -6.76 -12.46
N SER A 58 -15.33 -7.95 -13.03
CA SER A 58 -14.82 -9.22 -12.50
C SER A 58 -13.35 -9.48 -12.86
N ALA A 59 -12.90 -9.10 -14.05
CA ALA A 59 -11.51 -9.34 -14.48
C ALA A 59 -10.51 -8.40 -13.80
N PHE A 60 -10.90 -7.15 -13.50
CA PHE A 60 -9.99 -6.12 -12.98
C PHE A 60 -10.09 -5.91 -11.46
N VAL A 61 -10.70 -6.83 -10.71
CA VAL A 61 -10.78 -6.77 -9.23
C VAL A 61 -9.42 -6.46 -8.58
N PRO A 62 -8.29 -7.11 -8.94
CA PRO A 62 -6.99 -6.80 -8.34
C PRO A 62 -6.54 -5.36 -8.60
N VAL A 63 -6.87 -4.80 -9.77
CA VAL A 63 -6.55 -3.42 -10.15
C VAL A 63 -7.41 -2.44 -9.35
N PHE A 64 -8.72 -2.67 -9.23
CA PHE A 64 -9.60 -1.83 -8.43
C PHE A 64 -9.22 -1.84 -6.95
N LEU A 65 -8.87 -3.00 -6.41
CA LEU A 65 -8.33 -3.13 -5.06
C LEU A 65 -7.06 -2.27 -4.91
N TYR A 66 -6.15 -2.33 -5.88
CA TYR A 66 -4.90 -1.58 -5.80
C TYR A 66 -5.08 -0.06 -5.97
N ILE A 67 -6.06 0.39 -6.76
CA ILE A 67 -6.47 1.80 -6.83
C ILE A 67 -6.95 2.27 -5.45
N ALA A 68 -7.87 1.51 -4.85
CA ALA A 68 -8.45 1.85 -3.55
C ALA A 68 -7.38 1.95 -2.46
N THR A 69 -6.48 0.97 -2.38
CA THR A 69 -5.38 1.00 -1.39
C THR A 69 -4.40 2.12 -1.69
N THR A 70 -4.09 2.40 -2.96
CA THR A 70 -3.20 3.50 -3.32
C THR A 70 -3.76 4.85 -2.88
N VAL A 71 -5.05 5.11 -3.13
CA VAL A 71 -5.72 6.33 -2.66
C VAL A 71 -5.70 6.42 -1.13
N LEU A 72 -6.07 5.34 -0.45
CA LEU A 72 -6.09 5.28 1.01
C LEU A 72 -4.71 5.56 1.62
N PHE A 73 -3.66 4.89 1.14
CA PHE A 73 -2.33 4.99 1.70
C PHE A 73 -1.64 6.32 1.32
N ALA A 74 -1.89 6.84 0.11
CA ALA A 74 -1.45 8.18 -0.26
C ALA A 74 -2.12 9.24 0.62
N GLY A 75 -3.43 9.11 0.87
CA GLY A 75 -4.18 9.96 1.79
C GLY A 75 -3.64 9.90 3.22
N ALA A 76 -3.38 8.70 3.74
CA ALA A 76 -2.79 8.51 5.07
C ALA A 76 -1.38 9.13 5.16
N ALA A 77 -0.52 8.89 4.17
CA ALA A 77 0.81 9.50 4.10
C ALA A 77 0.73 11.04 4.04
N PHE A 78 -0.27 11.58 3.31
CA PHE A 78 -0.51 13.01 3.23
C PHE A 78 -0.95 13.59 4.58
N ALA A 79 -1.89 12.93 5.26
CA ALA A 79 -2.34 13.34 6.59
C ALA A 79 -1.18 13.32 7.61
N VAL A 80 -0.35 12.28 7.60
CA VAL A 80 0.84 12.19 8.46
C VAL A 80 1.82 13.33 8.18
N ALA A 81 2.13 13.60 6.91
CA ALA A 81 3.04 14.69 6.52
C ALA A 81 2.50 16.10 6.85
N ARG A 82 1.18 16.25 7.04
CA ARG A 82 0.51 17.50 7.39
C ARG A 82 0.18 17.64 8.88
N THR A 83 0.43 16.61 9.67
CA THR A 83 0.23 16.67 11.12
C THR A 83 1.33 17.50 11.75
N ASP A 84 0.96 18.55 12.50
CA ASP A 84 1.93 19.35 13.24
C ASP A 84 2.65 18.45 14.28
N PRO A 85 3.99 18.40 14.27
CA PRO A 85 4.77 17.52 15.13
C PRO A 85 4.80 18.01 16.58
N GLU A 86 5.13 17.10 17.50
CA GLU A 86 5.08 17.37 18.95
C GLU A 86 6.05 18.47 19.42
N ASN A 87 7.20 18.61 18.77
CA ASN A 87 8.19 19.64 19.11
C ASN A 87 7.73 21.07 18.78
N GLU A 88 6.76 21.23 17.88
CA GLU A 88 6.19 22.52 17.48
C GLU A 88 4.96 22.90 18.33
N LEU A 89 4.48 21.98 19.19
CA LEU A 89 3.32 22.22 20.04
C LEU A 89 3.68 22.86 21.39
N PRO A 90 2.84 23.79 21.88
CA PRO A 90 2.89 24.25 23.27
C PRO A 90 2.78 23.06 24.24
N SER A 91 3.46 23.13 25.39
CA SER A 91 3.54 22.04 26.38
C SER A 91 2.15 21.52 26.81
N ALA A 92 1.15 22.40 26.94
CA ALA A 92 -0.22 22.04 27.30
C ALA A 92 -0.98 21.26 26.20
N ALA A 93 -0.55 21.34 24.94
CA ALA A 93 -1.19 20.68 23.80
C ALA A 93 -0.58 19.30 23.48
N ARG A 94 0.49 18.89 24.18
CA ARG A 94 1.21 17.61 23.94
C ARG A 94 0.50 16.38 24.53
N THR A 95 -0.55 16.55 25.33
CA THR A 95 -1.25 15.46 26.06
C THR A 95 -2.49 14.92 25.33
N GLY A 96 -2.69 15.27 24.06
CA GLY A 96 -3.84 14.80 23.27
C GLY A 96 -3.81 13.30 22.94
N ALA A 97 -5.00 12.73 22.68
CA ALA A 97 -5.16 11.32 22.30
C ALA A 97 -4.53 10.96 20.93
N VAL A 98 -4.21 11.96 20.11
CA VAL A 98 -3.62 11.77 18.78
C VAL A 98 -2.11 11.57 18.91
N LYS A 99 -1.63 10.37 18.54
CA LYS A 99 -0.18 10.10 18.44
C LYS A 99 0.40 10.88 17.27
N ARG A 100 1.17 11.93 17.58
CA ARG A 100 1.80 12.81 16.58
C ARG A 100 3.25 12.40 16.32
N PRO A 101 3.82 12.70 15.14
CA PRO A 101 5.25 12.54 14.90
C PRO A 101 6.07 13.43 15.85
N ALA A 102 7.26 12.97 16.24
CA ALA A 102 8.15 13.72 17.11
C ALA A 102 8.63 15.04 16.49
N THR A 103 8.92 15.00 15.19
CA THR A 103 9.48 16.09 14.38
C THR A 103 8.93 16.03 12.95
N GLY A 104 9.03 17.13 12.20
CA GLY A 104 8.66 17.14 10.77
C GLY A 104 9.43 16.11 9.93
N ALA A 105 10.71 15.86 10.25
CA ALA A 105 11.49 14.80 9.61
C ALA A 105 10.95 13.39 9.93
N SER A 106 10.43 13.19 11.14
CA SER A 106 9.77 11.92 11.52
C SER A 106 8.46 11.74 10.78
N ALA A 107 7.68 12.81 10.60
CA ALA A 107 6.45 12.80 9.80
C ALA A 107 6.74 12.35 8.35
N VAL A 108 7.74 12.96 7.69
CA VAL A 108 8.14 12.58 6.32
C VAL A 108 8.61 11.12 6.26
N ARG A 109 9.36 10.64 7.25
CA ARG A 109 9.83 9.25 7.30
C ARG A 109 8.67 8.26 7.42
N GLN A 110 7.69 8.56 8.27
CA GLN A 110 6.48 7.75 8.40
C GLN A 110 5.66 7.77 7.11
N ALA A 111 5.46 8.94 6.50
CA ALA A 111 4.76 9.07 5.21
C ALA A 111 5.44 8.24 4.10
N ARG A 112 6.78 8.29 3.99
CA ARG A 112 7.55 7.45 3.06
C ARG A 112 7.34 5.95 3.33
N ALA A 113 7.38 5.54 4.60
CA ALA A 113 7.18 4.13 4.96
C ALA A 113 5.78 3.62 4.60
N VAL A 114 4.74 4.45 4.74
CA VAL A 114 3.37 4.13 4.29
C VAL A 114 3.32 3.93 2.77
N LEU A 115 3.97 4.80 2.00
CA LEU A 115 4.00 4.68 0.53
C LEU A 115 4.79 3.43 0.08
N VAL A 116 5.87 3.08 0.78
CA VAL A 116 6.61 1.82 0.52
C VAL A 116 5.73 0.60 0.79
N LEU A 117 4.95 0.61 1.87
CA LEU A 117 4.02 -0.48 2.14
C LEU A 117 2.98 -0.62 1.01
N ASN A 118 2.45 0.48 0.48
CA ASN A 118 1.53 0.41 -0.67
C ASN A 118 2.22 -0.16 -1.93
N ALA A 119 3.47 0.20 -2.22
CA ALA A 119 4.23 -0.38 -3.32
C ALA A 119 4.48 -1.89 -3.12
N ALA A 120 4.80 -2.31 -1.89
CA ALA A 120 4.95 -3.71 -1.54
C ALA A 120 3.62 -4.49 -1.69
N LEU A 121 2.49 -3.90 -1.27
CA LEU A 121 1.16 -4.46 -1.47
C LEU A 121 0.82 -4.62 -2.95
N GLY A 122 1.11 -3.63 -3.80
CA GLY A 122 0.92 -3.73 -5.25
C GLY A 122 1.73 -4.87 -5.87
N THR A 123 2.98 -5.02 -5.43
CA THR A 123 3.84 -6.13 -5.85
C THR A 123 3.28 -7.47 -5.38
N ALA A 124 2.78 -7.53 -4.15
CA ALA A 124 2.14 -8.72 -3.58
C ALA A 124 0.85 -9.12 -4.33
N LEU A 125 0.19 -8.20 -5.04
CA LEU A 125 -0.99 -8.47 -5.86
C LEU A 125 -0.65 -9.03 -7.26
N LEU A 126 0.60 -8.98 -7.72
CA LEU A 126 0.98 -9.52 -9.05
C LEU A 126 0.69 -11.02 -9.23
N PRO A 127 0.94 -11.90 -8.23
CA PRO A 127 0.49 -13.29 -8.30
C PRO A 127 -1.02 -13.43 -8.48
N LEU A 128 -1.81 -12.58 -7.81
CA LEU A 128 -3.27 -12.59 -7.96
C LEU A 128 -3.68 -12.17 -9.38
N CYS A 129 -3.04 -11.15 -9.97
CA CYS A 129 -3.20 -10.82 -11.38
C CYS A 129 -2.89 -12.01 -12.30
N ALA A 130 -1.77 -12.69 -12.06
CA ALA A 130 -1.37 -13.85 -12.84
C ALA A 130 -2.42 -14.98 -12.79
N VAL A 131 -3.04 -15.22 -11.62
CA VAL A 131 -4.11 -16.22 -11.46
C VAL A 131 -5.43 -15.75 -12.09
N GLN A 132 -5.77 -14.47 -11.93
CA GLN A 132 -6.99 -13.86 -12.43
C GLN A 132 -7.03 -13.81 -13.97
N TRP A 133 -5.87 -13.61 -14.60
CA TRP A 133 -5.74 -13.41 -16.04
C TRP A 133 -5.21 -14.65 -16.77
N ARG A 134 -5.50 -15.85 -16.26
CA ARG A 134 -5.23 -17.10 -16.98
C ARG A 134 -6.18 -17.24 -18.16
N THR A 135 -5.64 -17.52 -19.34
CA THR A 135 -6.41 -17.76 -20.57
C THR A 135 -7.05 -19.15 -20.59
N THR A 136 -6.57 -20.08 -19.74
CA THR A 136 -7.15 -21.40 -19.54
C THR A 136 -7.96 -21.47 -18.25
N ARG A 137 -9.18 -22.03 -18.33
CA ARG A 137 -10.03 -22.27 -17.16
C ARG A 137 -9.49 -23.45 -16.35
N THR A 138 -8.76 -23.15 -15.29
CA THR A 138 -8.20 -24.16 -14.38
C THR A 138 -8.53 -23.82 -12.92
N ALA A 139 -9.07 -24.80 -12.20
CA ALA A 139 -9.35 -24.66 -10.78
C ALA A 139 -8.04 -24.71 -9.96
N GLU A 140 -7.08 -25.52 -10.41
CA GLU A 140 -5.79 -25.68 -9.75
C GLU A 140 -5.04 -24.34 -9.70
N VAL A 141 -4.66 -23.92 -8.50
CA VAL A 141 -3.76 -22.80 -8.27
C VAL A 141 -2.55 -23.37 -7.55
N GLY A 142 -1.34 -23.01 -7.98
CA GLY A 142 -0.13 -23.42 -7.27
C GLY A 142 -0.18 -22.96 -5.81
N TRP A 143 0.55 -23.64 -4.92
CA TRP A 143 0.59 -23.28 -3.49
C TRP A 143 1.33 -21.96 -3.22
N TRP A 144 2.12 -21.47 -4.17
CA TRP A 144 3.05 -20.36 -4.02
C TRP A 144 2.46 -18.92 -3.98
N PRO A 145 1.30 -18.58 -4.60
CA PRO A 145 0.82 -17.20 -4.63
C PRO A 145 0.54 -16.62 -3.23
N LEU A 146 -0.03 -17.42 -2.34
CA LEU A 146 -0.35 -16.98 -0.98
C LEU A 146 0.93 -16.73 -0.13
N PRO A 147 1.91 -17.66 -0.04
CA PRO A 147 3.20 -17.38 0.59
C PRO A 147 3.91 -16.17 0.01
N VAL A 148 3.94 -16.01 -1.32
CA VAL A 148 4.57 -14.84 -1.96
C VAL A 148 3.87 -13.55 -1.55
N PHE A 149 2.53 -13.52 -1.57
CA PHE A 149 1.75 -12.38 -1.09
C PHE A 149 2.11 -12.05 0.36
N LEU A 150 2.11 -13.04 1.25
CA LEU A 150 2.38 -12.87 2.68
C LEU A 150 3.80 -12.35 2.93
N VAL A 151 4.81 -12.93 2.27
CA VAL A 151 6.20 -12.51 2.41
C VAL A 151 6.38 -11.06 1.98
N LEU A 152 5.85 -10.68 0.81
CA LEU A 152 5.96 -9.31 0.31
C LEU A 152 5.19 -8.32 1.18
N PHE A 153 3.99 -8.69 1.65
CA PHE A 153 3.21 -7.88 2.57
C PHE A 153 3.94 -7.66 3.89
N VAL A 154 4.44 -8.72 4.53
CA VAL A 154 5.18 -8.65 5.80
C VAL A 154 6.48 -7.86 5.62
N ALA A 155 7.21 -8.06 4.53
CA ALA A 155 8.39 -7.27 4.21
C ALA A 155 8.06 -5.78 4.08
N GLY A 156 6.92 -5.45 3.47
CA GLY A 156 6.40 -4.08 3.37
C GLY A 156 6.08 -3.42 4.71
N LEU A 157 5.84 -4.19 5.78
CA LEU A 157 5.61 -3.65 7.12
C LEU A 157 6.90 -3.20 7.81
N VAL A 158 8.06 -3.75 7.44
CA VAL A 158 9.36 -3.46 8.10
C VAL A 158 9.69 -1.96 8.14
N PRO A 159 9.55 -1.18 7.04
CA PRO A 159 9.76 0.27 7.06
C PRO A 159 8.87 1.01 8.06
N LEU A 160 7.63 0.56 8.30
CA LEU A 160 6.73 1.17 9.28
C LEU A 160 7.28 0.98 10.70
N PHE A 161 7.69 -0.24 11.05
CA PHE A 161 8.26 -0.52 12.37
C PHE A 161 9.57 0.25 12.60
N VAL A 162 10.42 0.34 11.58
CA VAL A 162 11.66 1.12 11.64
C VAL A 162 11.36 2.62 11.82
N ALA A 163 10.40 3.17 11.08
CA ALA A 163 9.99 4.57 11.20
C ALA A 163 9.42 4.86 12.60
N ALA A 164 8.52 4.01 13.09
CA ALA A 164 7.92 4.12 14.42
C ALA A 164 8.95 3.99 15.55
N ARG A 165 9.90 3.06 15.43
CA ARG A 165 10.98 2.92 16.42
C ARG A 165 11.85 4.18 16.48
N ARG A 166 12.25 4.71 15.31
CA ARG A 166 13.07 5.93 15.25
C ARG A 166 12.33 7.14 15.80
N ASP A 167 11.04 7.27 15.52
CA ASP A 167 10.18 8.33 16.08
C ASP A 167 10.16 8.27 17.62
N ARG A 168 9.98 7.08 18.21
CA ARG A 168 10.02 6.89 19.67
C ARG A 168 11.37 7.28 20.29
N VAL A 169 12.48 6.99 19.59
CA VAL A 169 13.83 7.39 20.05
C VAL A 169 13.95 8.91 20.02
N GLU A 170 13.43 9.56 18.99
CA GLU A 170 13.45 11.01 18.85
C GLU A 170 12.64 11.69 19.97
N LYS A 171 11.43 11.19 20.28
CA LYS A 171 10.62 11.71 21.40
C LYS A 171 11.36 11.66 22.74
N ARG A 172 12.11 10.60 23.00
CA ARG A 172 12.90 10.46 24.24
C ARG A 172 14.04 11.49 24.34
N ARG A 173 14.57 11.93 23.21
CA ARG A 173 15.63 12.95 23.14
C ARG A 173 15.08 14.35 23.34
N THR A 174 13.91 14.66 22.81
CA THR A 174 13.29 15.99 22.93
C THR A 174 12.58 16.24 24.26
N THR A 175 12.38 15.19 25.08
CA THR A 175 11.76 15.29 26.42
C THR A 175 12.80 15.37 27.56
N ARG A 176 14.08 15.13 27.28
CA ARG A 176 15.19 15.36 28.23
C ARG A 176 15.75 16.76 28.04
#